data_AF-A0A7Z2K6J8-F1
#
_entry.id   AF-A0A7Z2K6J8-F1
#
_cell.length_a   1.000
_cell.length_b   1.000
_cell.length_c   1.000
_cell.angle_alpha   90.00
_cell.angle_beta   90.00
_cell.angle_gamma   90.00
#
_symmetry.space_group_name_H-M   'P 1'
#
loop_
_entity.id
_entity.type
_entity.pdbx_description
1 polymer ?
#
loop_
_entity_poly.entity_id
_entity_poly.type
_entity_poly.pdbx_seq_one_letter_code
_entity_poly.pdbx_strand_id
1 'polypeptide(L)'
;MNELVLPLVEVVSNSGIYAPFYFIIFHFIRQFVFVPVSVVCVAGGVLFGAIYGTIYSVIGITVVSSVFYLVVKRTPGLFKKIIRMKERWTRKHMPMSIGQIAILRLVPFVHFHFISLCLIEVSKDFRDYLRSSLISNLPLALFYSFFGTAISGFDPVLILLMLLGLVILFFLLKRKEWVMKWEDFFQPAR
;
A
#
# COMPACT_ATOMS: atom_id res chain seq x y z
N MET A 1 10.32 -26.97 40.10
CA MET A 1 10.32 -25.61 39.52
C MET A 1 10.79 -25.58 38.06
N ASN A 2 11.65 -26.50 37.60
CA ASN A 2 12.12 -26.54 36.20
C ASN A 2 11.12 -27.15 35.18
N GLU A 3 10.22 -28.04 35.62
CA GLU A 3 9.21 -28.72 34.77
C GLU A 3 8.20 -27.76 34.10
N LEU A 4 7.91 -26.61 34.72
CA LEU A 4 7.00 -25.59 34.15
C LEU A 4 7.74 -24.54 33.31
N VAL A 5 9.05 -24.39 33.51
CA VAL A 5 9.86 -23.35 32.84
C VAL A 5 10.22 -23.78 31.43
N LEU A 6 10.50 -25.07 31.20
CA LEU A 6 10.80 -25.61 29.88
C LEU A 6 9.68 -25.39 28.85
N PRO A 7 8.40 -25.72 29.13
CA PRO A 7 7.32 -25.45 28.18
C PRO A 7 7.04 -23.95 28.00
N LEU A 8 7.24 -23.12 29.04
CA LEU A 8 7.10 -21.66 28.90
C LEU A 8 8.20 -21.06 28.02
N VAL A 9 9.45 -21.50 28.18
CA VAL A 9 10.58 -21.08 27.34
C VAL A 9 10.40 -21.58 25.91
N GLU A 10 9.87 -22.79 25.72
CA GLU A 10 9.58 -23.34 24.39
C GLU A 10 8.45 -22.57 23.69
N VAL A 11 7.37 -22.21 24.40
CA VAL A 11 6.27 -21.39 23.86
C VAL A 11 6.74 -19.98 23.52
N VAL A 12 7.55 -19.35 24.39
CA VAL A 12 8.11 -18.02 24.11
C VAL A 12 9.09 -18.07 22.94
N SER A 13 9.92 -19.10 22.85
CA SER A 13 10.87 -19.28 21.74
C SER A 13 10.16 -19.55 20.40
N ASN A 14 9.08 -20.34 20.40
CA ASN A 14 8.30 -20.62 19.19
C ASN A 14 7.35 -19.47 18.79
N SER A 15 6.99 -18.59 19.72
CA SER A 15 6.10 -17.46 19.41
C SER A 15 6.68 -16.54 18.30
N GLY A 16 8.01 -16.42 18.24
CA GLY A 16 8.72 -15.67 17.19
C GLY A 16 8.56 -16.26 15.78
N ILE A 17 8.37 -17.58 15.64
CA ILE A 17 8.21 -18.26 14.34
C ILE A 17 6.89 -17.87 13.68
N TYR A 18 5.86 -17.60 14.46
CA TYR A 18 4.54 -17.19 13.95
C TYR A 18 4.42 -15.68 13.71
N ALA A 19 5.41 -14.87 14.10
CA ALA A 19 5.38 -13.43 13.92
C ALA A 19 5.14 -12.99 12.45
N PRO A 20 5.78 -13.60 11.42
CA PRO A 20 5.48 -13.28 10.02
C PRO A 20 4.04 -13.58 9.62
N PHE A 21 3.46 -14.67 10.15
CA PHE A 21 2.09 -15.06 9.87
C PHE A 21 1.10 -14.03 10.43
N TYR A 22 1.26 -13.64 11.69
CA TYR A 22 0.45 -12.59 12.30
C TYR A 22 0.62 -11.24 11.61
N PHE A 23 1.83 -10.92 11.16
CA PHE A 23 2.10 -9.70 10.38
C PHE A 23 1.33 -9.67 9.05
N ILE A 24 1.31 -10.80 8.31
CA ILE A 24 0.52 -10.93 7.08
C ILE A 24 -0.97 -10.81 7.35
N ILE A 25 -1.47 -11.38 8.45
CA ILE A 25 -2.87 -11.21 8.86
C ILE A 25 -3.16 -9.75 9.21
N PHE A 26 -2.24 -9.08 9.90
CA PHE A 26 -2.40 -7.67 10.26
C PHE A 26 -2.47 -6.77 9.02
N HIS A 27 -1.72 -7.09 7.96
CA HIS A 27 -1.87 -6.46 6.65
C HIS A 27 -3.31 -6.52 6.12
N PHE A 28 -4.03 -7.61 6.39
CA PHE A 28 -5.44 -7.77 6.05
C PHE A 28 -6.35 -7.01 7.00
N ILE A 29 -6.09 -7.03 8.31
CA ILE A 29 -6.93 -6.36 9.32
C ILE A 29 -6.85 -4.83 9.20
N ARG A 30 -5.69 -4.28 8.81
CA ARG A 30 -5.43 -2.83 8.78
C ARG A 30 -6.51 -2.00 8.07
N GLN A 31 -7.15 -2.57 7.04
CA GLN A 31 -8.15 -1.89 6.22
C GLN A 31 -9.45 -1.60 7.00
N PHE A 32 -9.75 -2.36 8.05
CA PHE A 32 -10.91 -2.17 8.92
C PHE A 32 -10.66 -1.16 10.04
N VAL A 33 -9.39 -0.99 10.43
CA VAL A 33 -8.95 -0.05 11.49
C VAL A 33 -8.37 1.24 10.91
N PHE A 34 -8.52 1.49 9.60
CA PHE A 34 -8.02 2.67 8.88
C PHE A 34 -6.51 2.93 9.04
N VAL A 35 -5.73 1.87 9.24
CA VAL A 35 -4.26 1.99 9.36
C VAL A 35 -3.64 2.03 7.96
N PRO A 36 -2.85 3.08 7.63
CA PRO A 36 -2.19 3.20 6.33
C PRO A 36 -1.22 2.06 6.04
N VAL A 37 -1.08 1.70 4.77
CA VAL A 37 -0.14 0.66 4.32
C VAL A 37 1.30 0.97 4.71
N SER A 38 1.70 2.24 4.61
CA SER A 38 3.05 2.73 4.92
C SER A 38 3.43 2.38 6.36
N VAL A 39 2.56 2.63 7.33
CA VAL A 39 2.80 2.36 8.76
C VAL A 39 3.09 0.88 9.00
N VAL A 40 2.30 0.00 8.37
CA VAL A 40 2.50 -1.46 8.51
C VAL A 40 3.83 -1.90 7.88
N CYS A 41 4.18 -1.38 6.71
CA CYS A 41 5.46 -1.70 6.07
C CYS A 41 6.66 -1.21 6.89
N VAL A 42 6.57 -0.02 7.49
CA VAL A 42 7.60 0.50 8.41
C VAL A 42 7.75 -0.42 9.62
N ALA A 43 6.64 -0.84 10.23
CA ALA A 43 6.67 -1.82 11.32
C ALA A 43 7.31 -3.14 10.88
N GLY A 44 7.03 -3.61 9.67
CA GLY A 44 7.68 -4.79 9.09
C GLY A 44 9.19 -4.65 9.00
N GLY A 45 9.67 -3.47 8.58
CA GLY A 45 11.10 -3.13 8.58
C GLY A 45 11.74 -3.12 9.97
N VAL A 46 11.04 -2.56 10.96
CA VAL A 46 11.51 -2.53 12.36
C VAL A 46 11.57 -3.94 12.95
N LEU A 47 10.55 -4.78 12.70
CA LEU A 47 10.40 -6.09 13.31
C LEU A 47 11.24 -7.19 12.65
N PHE A 48 11.36 -7.17 11.32
CA PHE A 48 11.98 -8.25 10.53
C PHE A 48 13.19 -7.79 9.72
N GLY A 49 13.54 -6.50 9.79
CA GLY A 49 14.56 -5.90 8.93
C GLY A 49 14.06 -5.65 7.51
N ALA A 50 14.91 -5.00 6.71
CA ALA A 50 14.53 -4.47 5.41
C ALA A 50 14.09 -5.56 4.42
N ILE A 51 14.83 -6.66 4.33
CA ILE A 51 14.60 -7.73 3.36
C ILE A 51 13.36 -8.54 3.72
N TYR A 52 13.31 -9.13 4.92
CA TYR A 52 12.18 -9.97 5.34
C TYR A 52 10.91 -9.13 5.57
N GLY A 53 11.04 -7.91 6.10
CA GLY A 53 9.93 -6.95 6.19
C GLY A 53 9.31 -6.66 4.84
N THR A 54 10.14 -6.49 3.79
CA THR A 54 9.66 -6.34 2.41
C THR A 54 8.92 -7.58 1.94
N ILE A 55 9.52 -8.77 2.09
CA ILE A 55 8.93 -10.03 1.61
C ILE A 55 7.55 -10.24 2.24
N TYR A 56 7.45 -10.15 3.57
CA TYR A 56 6.19 -10.35 4.27
C TYR A 56 5.16 -9.26 3.95
N SER A 57 5.61 -8.01 3.77
CA SER A 57 4.72 -6.91 3.35
C SER A 57 4.17 -7.14 1.94
N VAL A 58 5.01 -7.55 0.99
CA VAL A 58 4.57 -7.86 -0.38
C VAL A 58 3.55 -8.98 -0.38
N ILE A 59 3.77 -10.05 0.40
CA ILE A 59 2.82 -11.15 0.53
C ILE A 59 1.49 -10.64 1.09
N GLY A 60 1.51 -9.94 2.24
CA GLY A 60 0.30 -9.43 2.89
C GLY A 60 -0.48 -8.47 2.01
N ILE A 61 0.18 -7.49 1.38
CA ILE A 61 -0.48 -6.54 0.48
C ILE A 61 -1.03 -7.23 -0.76
N THR A 62 -0.32 -8.22 -1.30
CA THR A 62 -0.78 -9.00 -2.46
C THR A 62 -2.03 -9.81 -2.13
N VAL A 63 -2.08 -10.46 -0.96
CA VAL A 63 -3.27 -11.18 -0.48
C VAL A 63 -4.46 -10.23 -0.37
N VAL A 64 -4.29 -9.06 0.26
CA VAL A 64 -5.34 -8.04 0.35
C VAL A 64 -5.81 -7.57 -1.02
N SER A 65 -4.88 -7.31 -1.94
CA SER A 65 -5.21 -6.89 -3.30
C SER A 65 -5.99 -7.97 -4.07
N SER A 66 -5.64 -9.25 -3.85
CA SER A 66 -6.31 -10.39 -4.47
C SER A 66 -7.74 -10.53 -3.98
N VAL A 67 -7.95 -10.45 -2.65
CA VAL A 67 -9.29 -10.48 -2.07
C VAL A 67 -10.12 -9.30 -2.58
N PHE A 68 -9.54 -8.10 -2.63
CA PHE A 68 -10.19 -6.91 -3.14
C PHE A 68 -10.64 -7.07 -4.61
N TYR A 69 -9.77 -7.60 -5.48
CA TYR A 69 -10.12 -7.91 -6.88
C TYR A 69 -11.34 -8.83 -6.96
N LEU A 70 -11.34 -9.92 -6.18
CA LEU A 70 -12.42 -10.91 -6.18
C LEU A 70 -13.75 -10.31 -5.71
N VAL A 71 -13.72 -9.47 -4.67
CA VAL A 71 -14.91 -8.77 -4.17
C VAL A 71 -15.45 -7.82 -5.24
N VAL A 72 -14.61 -6.97 -5.82
CA VAL A 72 -15.00 -5.99 -6.84
C VAL A 72 -15.59 -6.68 -8.07
N LYS A 73 -14.98 -7.79 -8.53
CA LYS A 73 -15.44 -8.51 -9.72
C LYS A 73 -16.75 -9.27 -9.48
N ARG A 74 -17.05 -9.67 -8.23
CA ARG A 74 -18.34 -10.24 -7.83
C ARG A 74 -19.43 -9.18 -7.62
N THR A 75 -19.08 -7.91 -7.50
CA THR A 75 -20.03 -6.80 -7.32
C THR A 75 -19.95 -5.78 -8.46
N PRO A 76 -20.36 -6.15 -9.69
CA PRO A 76 -20.18 -5.31 -10.88
C PRO A 76 -20.94 -3.97 -10.82
N GLY A 77 -22.04 -3.91 -10.06
CA GLY A 77 -22.79 -2.66 -9.84
C GLY A 77 -21.99 -1.60 -9.08
N LEU A 78 -21.25 -2.00 -8.04
CA LEU A 78 -20.38 -1.12 -7.27
C LEU A 78 -19.19 -0.66 -8.11
N PHE A 79 -18.58 -1.58 -8.87
CA PHE A 79 -17.46 -1.27 -9.75
C PHE A 79 -17.82 -0.21 -10.80
N LYS A 80 -18.95 -0.38 -11.50
CA LYS A 80 -19.43 0.61 -12.49
C LYS A 80 -19.73 1.96 -11.84
N LYS A 81 -20.28 1.98 -10.62
CA LYS A 81 -20.56 3.23 -9.90
C LYS A 81 -19.27 3.98 -9.54
N ILE A 82 -18.25 3.26 -9.06
CA ILE A 82 -16.94 3.82 -8.70
C ILE A 82 -16.22 4.37 -9.94
N ILE A 83 -16.22 3.62 -11.05
CA ILE A 83 -15.62 4.09 -12.31
C ILE A 83 -16.31 5.36 -12.81
N ARG A 84 -17.65 5.39 -12.86
CA ARG A 84 -18.40 6.59 -13.26
C ARG A 84 -18.12 7.79 -12.35
N MET A 85 -17.84 7.56 -11.07
CA MET A 85 -17.48 8.62 -10.12
C MET A 85 -16.06 9.14 -10.39
N LYS A 86 -15.10 8.25 -10.65
CA LYS A 86 -13.74 8.61 -11.10
C LYS A 86 -13.81 9.44 -12.38
N GLU A 87 -14.53 8.97 -13.41
CA GLU A 87 -14.67 9.67 -14.69
C GLU A 87 -15.26 11.07 -14.55
N ARG A 88 -16.27 11.23 -13.67
CA ARG A 88 -16.84 12.55 -13.35
C ARG A 88 -15.81 13.49 -12.70
N TRP A 89 -14.93 12.95 -11.86
CA TRP A 89 -13.95 13.75 -11.13
C TRP A 89 -12.72 14.09 -11.98
N THR A 90 -12.27 13.18 -12.85
CA THR A 90 -11.08 13.41 -13.68
C THR A 90 -11.39 14.07 -15.03
N ARG A 91 -12.66 14.21 -15.44
CA ARG A 91 -13.17 14.76 -16.74
C ARG A 91 -12.56 14.16 -18.02
N LYS A 92 -11.48 13.37 -17.94
CA LYS A 92 -10.82 12.59 -18.99
C LYS A 92 -10.50 11.20 -18.47
N HIS A 93 -10.62 10.20 -19.35
CA HIS A 93 -9.97 8.91 -19.18
C HIS A 93 -8.47 9.13 -19.25
N MET A 94 -7.82 9.24 -18.10
CA MET A 94 -6.37 9.22 -18.03
C MET A 94 -5.95 7.78 -17.74
N PRO A 95 -5.51 7.00 -18.75
CA PRO A 95 -4.96 5.68 -18.50
C PRO A 95 -3.69 5.86 -17.67
N MET A 96 -3.68 5.36 -16.44
CA MET A 96 -2.46 5.34 -15.63
C MET A 96 -1.63 4.12 -15.99
N SER A 97 -0.34 4.31 -16.26
CA SER A 97 0.57 3.18 -16.46
C SER A 97 0.83 2.46 -15.13
N ILE A 98 1.25 1.19 -15.20
CA ILE A 98 1.62 0.40 -14.01
C ILE A 98 2.72 1.11 -13.20
N GLY A 99 3.67 1.76 -13.88
CA GLY A 99 4.72 2.55 -13.24
C GLY A 99 4.18 3.78 -12.50
N GLN A 100 3.25 4.53 -13.10
CA GLN A 100 2.58 5.65 -12.42
C GLN A 100 1.80 5.17 -11.20
N ILE A 101 1.13 4.02 -11.30
CA ILE A 101 0.43 3.38 -10.19
C ILE A 101 1.42 3.00 -9.07
N ALA A 102 2.56 2.42 -9.40
CA ALA A 102 3.60 2.07 -8.43
C ALA A 102 4.14 3.30 -7.69
N ILE A 103 4.39 4.39 -8.41
CA ILE A 103 4.82 5.67 -7.82
C ILE A 103 3.72 6.25 -6.94
N LEU A 104 2.46 6.21 -7.39
CA LEU A 104 1.33 6.72 -6.61
C LEU A 104 1.13 5.92 -5.30
N ARG A 105 1.47 4.63 -5.28
CA ARG A 105 1.42 3.81 -4.06
C ARG A 105 2.40 4.28 -2.99
N LEU A 106 3.54 4.85 -3.37
CA LEU A 106 4.51 5.43 -2.42
C LEU A 106 3.96 6.67 -1.69
N VAL A 107 2.84 7.23 -2.16
CA VAL A 107 2.18 8.37 -1.51
C VAL A 107 1.29 7.86 -0.37
N PRO A 108 1.57 8.24 0.89
CA PRO A 108 0.85 7.69 2.04
C PRO A 108 -0.61 8.17 2.12
N PHE A 109 -0.94 9.29 1.48
CA PHE A 109 -2.26 9.93 1.55
C PHE A 109 -3.31 9.29 0.63
N VAL A 110 -2.88 8.48 -0.36
CA VAL A 110 -3.81 7.89 -1.33
C VAL A 110 -4.26 6.52 -0.83
N HIS A 111 -5.57 6.31 -0.72
CA HIS A 111 -6.12 5.09 -0.17
C HIS A 111 -5.78 3.86 -1.04
N PHE A 112 -5.29 2.78 -0.40
CA PHE A 112 -4.80 1.57 -1.09
C PHE A 112 -5.82 0.95 -2.06
N HIS A 113 -7.08 0.83 -1.66
CA HIS A 113 -8.15 0.29 -2.50
C HIS A 113 -8.44 1.15 -3.74
N PHE A 114 -8.32 2.48 -3.65
CA PHE A 114 -8.51 3.36 -4.80
C PHE A 114 -7.46 3.08 -5.87
N ILE A 115 -6.20 2.97 -5.48
CA ILE A 115 -5.13 2.63 -6.43
C ILE A 115 -5.30 1.21 -6.98
N SER A 116 -5.74 0.27 -6.14
CA SER A 116 -6.04 -1.10 -6.56
C SER A 116 -7.17 -1.16 -7.59
N LEU A 117 -8.17 -0.27 -7.53
CA LEU A 117 -9.21 -0.14 -8.55
C LEU A 117 -8.66 0.34 -9.88
N CYS A 118 -7.79 1.35 -9.88
CA CYS A 118 -7.11 1.81 -11.10
C CYS A 118 -6.32 0.68 -11.75
N LEU A 119 -5.69 -0.18 -10.94
CA LEU A 119 -4.96 -1.33 -11.43
C LEU A 119 -5.90 -2.39 -12.03
N ILE A 120 -7.07 -2.62 -11.45
CA ILE A 120 -8.10 -3.53 -12.01
C ILE A 120 -8.53 -3.06 -13.40
N GLU A 121 -8.72 -1.75 -13.58
CA GLU A 121 -9.18 -1.14 -14.83
C GLU A 121 -8.20 -1.34 -16.00
N VAL A 122 -6.89 -1.34 -15.72
CA VAL A 122 -5.84 -1.55 -16.74
C VAL A 122 -5.44 -3.01 -16.90
N SER A 123 -5.93 -3.91 -16.04
CA SER A 123 -5.59 -5.33 -16.06
C SER A 123 -6.60 -6.14 -16.88
N LYS A 124 -6.11 -7.07 -17.70
CA LYS A 124 -6.96 -7.90 -18.57
C LYS A 124 -7.71 -8.98 -17.79
N ASP A 125 -6.98 -9.68 -16.91
CA ASP A 125 -7.50 -10.80 -16.12
C ASP A 125 -6.92 -10.77 -14.69
N PHE A 126 -7.27 -11.78 -13.88
CA PHE A 126 -6.79 -11.87 -12.50
C PHE A 126 -5.27 -12.09 -12.42
N ARG A 127 -4.67 -12.82 -13.35
CA ARG A 127 -3.23 -13.09 -13.35
C ARG A 127 -2.43 -11.85 -13.73
N ASP A 128 -2.91 -11.10 -14.70
CA ASP A 128 -2.36 -9.81 -15.13
C ASP A 128 -2.46 -8.78 -14.00
N TYR A 129 -3.60 -8.74 -13.30
CA TYR A 129 -3.76 -7.93 -12.10
C TYR A 129 -2.78 -8.32 -10.99
N LEU A 130 -2.64 -9.62 -10.71
CA LEU A 130 -1.76 -10.10 -9.65
C LEU A 130 -0.31 -9.73 -9.92
N ARG A 131 0.17 -9.93 -11.15
CA ARG A 131 1.51 -9.53 -11.60
C ARG A 131 1.72 -8.03 -11.48
N SER A 132 0.78 -7.25 -12.00
CA SER A 132 0.84 -5.78 -11.95
C SER A 132 0.78 -5.28 -10.50
N SER A 133 0.04 -5.96 -9.62
CA SER A 133 -0.07 -5.62 -8.20
C SER A 133 1.22 -5.92 -7.47
N LEU A 134 1.84 -7.07 -7.72
CA LEU A 134 3.16 -7.42 -7.18
C LEU A 134 4.22 -6.40 -7.60
N ILE A 135 4.32 -6.09 -8.89
CA ILE A 135 5.29 -5.13 -9.43
C ILE A 135 5.09 -3.74 -8.81
N SER A 136 3.85 -3.29 -8.66
CA SER A 136 3.56 -1.97 -8.08
C SER A 136 3.63 -1.92 -6.56
N ASN A 137 3.47 -3.04 -5.85
CA ASN A 137 3.64 -3.14 -4.40
C ASN A 137 5.10 -3.24 -3.98
N LEU A 138 5.97 -3.79 -4.82
CA LEU A 138 7.36 -4.04 -4.47
C LEU A 138 8.13 -2.74 -4.11
N PRO A 139 8.07 -1.66 -4.92
CA PRO A 139 8.74 -0.40 -4.57
C PRO A 139 8.24 0.18 -3.24
N LEU A 140 6.94 0.08 -3.00
CA LEU A 140 6.30 0.53 -1.76
C LEU A 140 6.82 -0.23 -0.54
N ALA A 141 6.78 -1.56 -0.60
CA ALA A 141 7.18 -2.43 0.50
C ALA A 141 8.67 -2.28 0.79
N LEU A 142 9.51 -2.22 -0.26
CA LEU A 142 10.94 -1.97 -0.15
C LEU A 142 11.20 -0.65 0.56
N PHE A 143 10.68 0.45 0.02
CA PHE A 143 10.93 1.79 0.56
C PHE A 143 10.58 1.84 2.05
N TYR A 144 9.34 1.49 2.44
CA TYR A 144 8.95 1.64 3.84
C TYR A 144 9.60 0.62 4.79
N SER A 145 9.95 -0.59 4.33
CA SER A 145 10.67 -1.55 5.19
C SER A 145 12.13 -1.13 5.41
N PHE A 146 12.78 -0.58 4.39
CA PHE A 146 14.11 0.03 4.54
C PHE A 146 14.05 1.25 5.47
N PHE A 147 13.02 2.09 5.35
CA PHE A 147 12.81 3.23 6.25
C PHE A 147 12.66 2.78 7.70
N GLY A 148 11.85 1.76 7.97
CA GLY A 148 11.67 1.22 9.32
C GLY A 148 12.98 0.67 9.91
N THR A 149 13.76 -0.03 9.09
CA THR A 149 15.08 -0.53 9.52
C THR A 149 16.03 0.62 9.85
N ALA A 150 16.06 1.66 9.01
CA ALA A 150 16.89 2.85 9.20
C ALA A 150 16.57 3.58 10.51
N ILE A 151 15.27 3.73 10.82
CA ILE A 151 14.81 4.35 12.07
C ILE A 151 15.20 3.50 13.28
N SER A 152 15.03 2.18 13.19
CA SER A 152 15.40 1.25 14.28
C SER A 152 16.90 1.33 14.61
N GLY A 153 17.74 1.46 13.58
CA GLY A 153 19.18 1.63 13.72
C GLY A 153 19.66 3.08 13.97
N PHE A 154 18.74 4.05 14.06
CA PHE A 154 19.05 5.48 14.17
C PHE A 154 20.06 5.99 13.13
N ASP A 155 20.05 5.48 11.90
CA ASP A 155 20.96 5.95 10.83
C ASP A 155 20.48 7.31 10.28
N PRO A 156 21.10 8.44 10.66
CA PRO A 156 20.56 9.76 10.34
C PRO A 156 20.72 10.09 8.85
N VAL A 157 21.73 9.52 8.19
CA VAL A 157 22.01 9.75 6.77
C VAL A 157 20.95 9.07 5.92
N LEU A 158 20.62 7.81 6.23
CA LEU A 158 19.58 7.09 5.51
C LEU A 158 18.20 7.73 5.73
N ILE A 159 17.87 8.14 6.97
CA ILE A 159 16.64 8.87 7.26
C ILE A 159 16.54 10.17 6.46
N LEU A 160 17.62 10.97 6.42
CA LEU A 160 17.67 12.22 5.65
C LEU A 160 17.45 11.99 4.15
N LEU A 161 18.12 10.98 3.57
CA LEU A 161 17.95 10.62 2.15
C LEU A 161 16.51 10.22 1.82
N MET A 162 15.85 9.48 2.71
CA MET A 162 14.47 9.05 2.50
C MET A 162 13.46 10.20 2.66
N LEU A 163 13.70 11.12 3.59
CA LEU A 163 12.92 12.35 3.72
C LEU A 163 13.07 13.24 2.49
N LEU A 164 14.31 13.45 2.00
CA LEU A 164 14.57 14.17 0.76
C LEU A 164 13.89 13.52 -0.44
N GLY A 165 13.97 12.19 -0.56
CA GLY A 165 13.26 11.42 -1.58
C GLY A 165 11.75 11.63 -1.53
N LEU A 166 11.14 11.65 -0.34
CA LEU A 166 9.71 11.90 -0.17
C LEU A 166 9.33 13.34 -0.53
N VAL A 167 10.17 14.33 -0.19
CA VAL A 167 9.97 15.73 -0.56
C VAL A 167 10.05 15.90 -2.08
N ILE A 168 11.08 15.34 -2.72
CA ILE A 168 11.23 15.35 -4.18
C ILE A 168 10.03 14.66 -4.82
N LEU A 169 9.62 13.49 -4.33
CA LEU A 169 8.46 12.78 -4.83
C LEU A 169 7.17 13.59 -4.66
N PHE A 170 6.98 14.27 -3.53
CA PHE A 170 5.86 15.19 -3.30
C PHE A 170 5.87 16.33 -4.31
N PHE A 171 7.03 16.94 -4.59
CA PHE A 171 7.16 17.98 -5.60
C PHE A 171 6.92 17.47 -7.03
N LEU A 172 7.37 16.25 -7.36
CA LEU A 172 7.11 15.62 -8.65
C LEU A 172 5.64 15.23 -8.83
N LEU A 173 4.98 14.82 -7.74
CA LEU A 173 3.57 14.46 -7.72
C LEU A 173 2.64 15.66 -7.56
N LYS A 174 3.18 16.84 -7.25
CA LYS A 174 2.47 18.11 -7.31
C LYS A 174 2.13 18.38 -8.77
N ARG A 175 1.13 17.66 -9.29
CA ARG A 175 0.48 18.01 -10.55
C ARG A 175 -0.04 19.42 -10.40
N LYS A 176 0.35 20.26 -11.34
CA LYS A 176 -0.13 21.63 -11.57
C LYS A 176 -1.64 21.71 -11.91
N GLU A 177 -2.41 20.65 -11.65
CA GLU A 177 -3.76 20.42 -12.19
C GLU A 177 -4.88 20.46 -11.13
N TRP A 178 -4.56 20.63 -9.84
CA TRP A 178 -5.56 20.94 -8.81
C TRP A 178 -5.63 22.45 -8.53
N VAL A 179 -5.53 23.25 -9.59
CA VAL A 179 -6.13 24.59 -9.58
C VAL A 179 -7.52 24.40 -10.18
N MET A 180 -8.49 23.98 -9.36
CA MET A 180 -9.89 24.17 -9.75
C MET A 180 -10.05 25.69 -9.92
N LYS A 181 -10.20 26.13 -11.17
CA LYS A 181 -10.51 27.53 -11.44
C LYS A 181 -11.82 27.83 -10.74
N TRP A 182 -11.88 28.95 -10.05
CA TRP A 182 -13.05 29.43 -9.31
C TRP A 182 -14.34 29.41 -10.16
N GLU A 183 -14.18 29.58 -11.47
CA GLU A 183 -15.22 29.53 -12.50
C GLU A 183 -15.85 28.14 -12.70
N ASP A 184 -15.14 27.03 -12.43
CA ASP A 184 -15.68 25.67 -12.53
C ASP A 184 -16.57 25.30 -11.33
N PHE A 185 -16.45 26.03 -10.20
CA PHE A 185 -17.23 25.76 -8.98
C PHE A 185 -18.61 26.46 -8.99
N PHE A 186 -18.71 27.61 -9.68
CA PHE A 186 -19.91 28.45 -9.73
C PHE A 186 -20.50 28.58 -11.13
N GLN A 187 -20.55 27.50 -11.91
CA GLN A 187 -21.40 27.52 -13.09
C GLN A 187 -22.85 27.32 -12.65
N PRO A 188 -23.76 28.30 -12.85
CA PRO A 188 -25.17 28.09 -12.60
C PRO A 188 -25.64 26.96 -13.51
N ALA A 189 -26.32 25.98 -12.93
CA ALA A 189 -26.91 24.86 -13.65
C ALA A 189 -27.75 25.41 -14.82
N ARG A 190 -27.39 25.03 -16.05
CA ARG A 190 -28.25 25.18 -17.23
C ARG A 190 -29.05 23.92 -17.44
#